data_AF-F6BCP1-F1
#
_entry.id   AF-F6BCP1-F1
#
_cell.length_a   1.000
_cell.length_b   1.000
_cell.length_c   1.000
_cell.angle_alpha   90.00
_cell.angle_beta   90.00
_cell.angle_gamma   90.00
#
_symmetry.space_group_name_H-M   'P 1'
#
loop_
_entity.id
_entity.type
_entity.pdbx_description
1 polymer ?
#
loop_
_entity_poly.entity_id
_entity_poly.type
_entity_poly.pdbx_seq_one_letter_code
_entity_poly.pdbx_strand_id
1 'polypeptide(L)'
;MKNPSPKTTEELLKELAKRKIVVNKELIKEIVKREDAPKEILRLINELNEISDMWFPIHAIYILGLIRTKEALNTLKYIIKNFDIDDFVGDLPDVFYNFGAEYFDDIKEIVLDESYDEYIRLNAFESLFMMEDVDRNKLLEFSKEVFNKLLKGDKVSDNVKCFMAGLMLTLEDKDKGFCSEVFNFIVDVIKEYNERNKHSFFKLHIDDVLYYKEENDWKKPKDLWEFYHPKNLLHLFEVNYGKLSKIDKYGPCICGSGKKFSDCCLKYLKE
;
A
#
# COMPACT_ATOMS: atom_id res chain seq x y z
N MET A 1 -33.43 22.35 18.09
CA MET A 1 -32.82 22.06 16.78
C MET A 1 -32.96 20.57 16.53
N LYS A 2 -33.59 20.15 15.42
CA LYS A 2 -33.64 18.71 15.07
C LYS A 2 -32.21 18.28 14.73
N ASN A 3 -31.75 17.17 15.30
CA ASN A 3 -30.50 16.55 14.85
C ASN A 3 -30.64 16.26 13.35
N PRO A 4 -29.63 16.60 12.52
CA PRO A 4 -29.66 16.24 11.10
C PRO A 4 -29.81 14.72 10.97
N SER A 5 -30.51 14.28 9.93
CA SER A 5 -30.62 12.86 9.60
C SER A 5 -29.21 12.27 9.42
N PRO A 6 -28.99 11.00 9.81
CA PRO A 6 -27.73 10.33 9.53
C PRO A 6 -27.40 10.38 8.03
N LYS A 7 -26.17 10.74 7.69
CA LYS A 7 -25.69 10.74 6.31
C LYS A 7 -25.65 9.30 5.77
N THR A 8 -26.01 9.15 4.51
CA THR A 8 -25.82 7.91 3.74
C THR A 8 -24.35 7.68 3.42
N THR A 9 -23.98 6.45 3.05
CA THR A 9 -22.62 6.10 2.64
C THR A 9 -22.16 6.93 1.44
N GLU A 10 -23.01 7.09 0.43
CA GLU A 10 -22.74 7.95 -0.72
C GLU A 10 -22.44 9.41 -0.30
N GLU A 11 -23.22 9.99 0.61
CA GLU A 11 -22.99 11.35 1.09
C GLU A 11 -21.66 11.48 1.84
N LEU A 12 -21.27 10.47 2.62
CA LEU A 12 -19.98 10.43 3.31
C LEU A 12 -18.81 10.33 2.31
N LEU A 13 -18.94 9.50 1.27
CA LEU A 13 -17.91 9.34 0.24
C LEU A 13 -17.77 10.61 -0.63
N LYS A 14 -18.89 11.26 -0.97
CA LYS A 14 -18.88 12.57 -1.65
C LYS A 14 -18.24 13.66 -0.80
N GLU A 15 -18.46 13.63 0.51
CA GLU A 15 -17.78 14.53 1.45
C GLU A 15 -16.28 14.23 1.53
N LEU A 16 -15.90 12.96 1.57
CA LEU A 16 -14.49 12.53 1.53
C LEU A 16 -13.80 13.02 0.26
N ALA A 17 -14.39 12.80 -0.92
CA ALA A 17 -13.82 13.24 -2.19
C ALA A 17 -13.63 14.76 -2.25
N LYS A 18 -14.64 15.54 -1.87
CA LYS A 18 -14.55 17.02 -1.83
C LYS A 18 -13.45 17.54 -0.91
N ARG A 19 -13.12 16.76 0.13
CA ARG A 19 -12.06 17.08 1.07
C ARG A 19 -10.67 16.75 0.53
N LYS A 20 -10.51 15.99 -0.56
CA LYS A 20 -9.20 15.61 -1.12
C LYS A 20 -8.32 14.99 -0.01
N ILE A 21 -7.06 15.39 0.12
CA ILE A 21 -6.18 14.99 1.24
C ILE A 21 -6.63 15.52 2.62
N VAL A 22 -7.48 16.55 2.63
CA VAL A 22 -7.84 17.38 3.78
C VAL A 22 -8.97 16.76 4.61
N VAL A 23 -8.72 15.56 5.16
CA VAL A 23 -9.75 14.71 5.80
C VAL A 23 -9.59 14.64 7.32
N ASN A 24 -10.67 14.28 8.03
CA ASN A 24 -10.62 14.01 9.47
C ASN A 24 -10.90 12.53 9.76
N LYS A 25 -10.33 12.04 10.87
CA LYS A 25 -10.40 10.63 11.26
C LYS A 25 -11.84 10.20 11.59
N GLU A 26 -12.70 11.11 12.03
CA GLU A 26 -14.10 10.83 12.34
C GLU A 26 -14.91 10.47 11.09
N LEU A 27 -14.72 11.18 9.98
CA LEU A 27 -15.36 10.86 8.70
C LEU A 27 -14.95 9.46 8.23
N ILE A 28 -13.66 9.15 8.31
CA ILE A 28 -13.13 7.83 7.94
C ILE A 28 -13.73 6.74 8.83
N LYS A 29 -13.75 6.94 10.15
CA LYS A 29 -14.39 6.00 11.09
C LYS A 29 -15.86 5.77 10.76
N GLU A 30 -16.58 6.81 10.35
CA GLU A 30 -17.98 6.68 9.96
C GLU A 30 -18.17 5.93 8.65
N ILE A 31 -17.23 6.00 7.70
CA ILE A 31 -17.24 5.23 6.45
C ILE A 31 -16.87 3.77 6.71
N VAL A 32 -15.82 3.50 7.50
CA VAL A 32 -15.35 2.13 7.82
C VAL A 32 -16.44 1.30 8.52
N LYS A 33 -17.37 1.93 9.25
CA LYS A 33 -18.52 1.27 9.87
C LYS A 33 -19.63 0.88 8.89
N ARG A 34 -19.58 1.32 7.63
CA ARG A 34 -20.65 1.09 6.64
C ARG A 34 -20.39 -0.21 5.90
N GLU A 35 -21.28 -1.18 6.08
CA GLU A 35 -21.21 -2.47 5.39
C GLU A 35 -21.25 -2.33 3.86
N ASP A 36 -21.95 -1.32 3.35
CA ASP A 36 -22.07 -1.02 1.92
C ASP A 36 -20.92 -0.18 1.36
N ALA A 37 -19.96 0.29 2.19
CA ALA A 37 -18.87 1.15 1.72
C ALA A 37 -18.07 0.54 0.56
N PRO A 38 -17.67 -0.74 0.58
CA PRO A 38 -16.90 -1.32 -0.52
C PRO A 38 -17.63 -1.26 -1.87
N LYS A 39 -18.94 -1.52 -1.87
CA LYS A 39 -19.79 -1.43 -3.07
C LYS A 39 -19.94 0.00 -3.54
N GLU A 40 -20.20 0.92 -2.62
CA GLU A 40 -20.39 2.33 -2.94
C GLU A 40 -19.10 2.99 -3.41
N ILE A 41 -17.95 2.63 -2.82
CA ILE A 41 -16.62 3.02 -3.32
C ILE A 41 -16.46 2.55 -4.77
N LEU A 42 -16.69 1.26 -5.05
CA LEU A 42 -16.55 0.72 -6.41
C LEU A 42 -17.48 1.42 -7.41
N ARG A 43 -18.72 1.69 -7.00
CA ARG A 43 -19.73 2.35 -7.84
C ARG A 43 -19.35 3.80 -8.18
N LEU A 44 -18.77 4.52 -7.23
CA LEU A 44 -18.55 5.96 -7.31
C LEU A 44 -17.09 6.35 -7.64
N ILE A 45 -16.14 5.41 -7.63
CA ILE A 45 -14.70 5.68 -7.73
C ILE A 45 -14.35 6.59 -8.91
N ASN A 46 -14.92 6.39 -10.10
CA ASN A 46 -14.61 7.21 -11.27
C ASN A 46 -15.06 8.67 -11.08
N GLU A 47 -16.31 8.89 -10.63
CA GLU A 47 -16.85 10.24 -10.36
C GLU A 47 -16.04 10.93 -9.25
N LEU A 48 -15.77 10.19 -8.17
CA LEU A 48 -15.13 10.75 -6.98
C LEU A 48 -13.63 10.98 -7.19
N ASN A 49 -12.97 10.20 -8.06
CA ASN A 49 -11.57 10.41 -8.42
C ASN A 49 -11.36 11.81 -9.01
N GLU A 50 -12.21 12.20 -9.97
CA GLU A 50 -12.17 13.54 -10.58
C GLU A 50 -12.42 14.65 -9.56
N ILE A 51 -13.45 14.49 -8.71
CA ILE A 51 -13.79 15.49 -7.67
C ILE A 51 -12.65 15.66 -6.66
N SER A 52 -11.96 14.56 -6.36
CA SER A 52 -10.93 14.49 -5.33
C SER A 52 -9.55 14.92 -5.76
N ASP A 53 -9.34 15.25 -7.04
CA ASP A 53 -8.01 15.55 -7.57
C ASP A 53 -7.06 14.36 -7.33
N MET A 54 -7.53 13.17 -7.70
CA MET A 54 -6.84 11.88 -7.60
C MET A 54 -6.62 11.30 -6.19
N TRP A 55 -7.07 11.99 -5.13
CA TRP A 55 -6.93 11.49 -3.76
C TRP A 55 -7.89 10.38 -3.37
N PHE A 56 -9.03 10.23 -4.06
CA PHE A 56 -10.06 9.29 -3.64
C PHE A 56 -9.64 7.82 -3.73
N PRO A 57 -8.97 7.34 -4.81
CA PRO A 57 -8.38 6.00 -4.83
C PRO A 57 -7.42 5.75 -3.67
N ILE A 58 -6.59 6.74 -3.32
CA ILE A 58 -5.66 6.64 -2.19
C ILE A 58 -6.44 6.45 -0.89
N HIS A 59 -7.42 7.30 -0.59
CA HIS A 59 -8.25 7.09 0.61
C HIS A 59 -8.97 5.75 0.60
N ALA A 60 -9.45 5.32 -0.58
CA ALA A 60 -10.18 4.08 -0.73
C ALA A 60 -9.31 2.86 -0.37
N ILE A 61 -8.03 2.80 -0.77
CA ILE A 61 -7.19 1.64 -0.43
C ILE A 61 -7.01 1.46 1.08
N TYR A 62 -6.78 2.55 1.84
CA TYR A 62 -6.68 2.48 3.31
C TYR A 62 -8.04 2.15 3.96
N ILE A 63 -9.14 2.76 3.48
CA ILE A 63 -10.49 2.47 4.00
C ILE A 63 -10.84 1.00 3.80
N LEU A 64 -10.58 0.45 2.61
CA LEU A 64 -10.85 -0.96 2.30
C LEU A 64 -9.98 -1.89 3.15
N GLY A 65 -8.71 -1.55 3.33
CA GLY A 65 -7.81 -2.21 4.27
C GLY A 65 -8.36 -2.21 5.69
N LEU A 66 -8.95 -1.10 6.16
CA LEU A 66 -9.59 -1.00 7.49
C LEU A 66 -10.91 -1.77 7.61
N ILE A 67 -11.65 -1.97 6.52
CA ILE A 67 -12.92 -2.72 6.49
C ILE A 67 -12.71 -4.24 6.51
N ARG A 68 -11.66 -4.74 5.84
CA ARG A 68 -11.19 -6.14 5.93
C ARG A 68 -12.20 -7.23 5.50
N THR A 69 -13.18 -6.90 4.68
CA THR A 69 -14.12 -7.90 4.14
C THR A 69 -13.66 -8.41 2.78
N LYS A 70 -14.15 -9.59 2.38
CA LYS A 70 -13.91 -10.14 1.03
C LYS A 70 -14.32 -9.16 -0.06
N GLU A 71 -15.42 -8.45 0.16
CA GLU A 71 -15.88 -7.43 -0.76
C GLU A 71 -14.94 -6.21 -0.80
N ALA A 72 -14.39 -5.80 0.36
CA ALA A 72 -13.36 -4.77 0.40
C ALA A 72 -12.10 -5.18 -0.35
N LEU A 73 -11.66 -6.44 -0.24
CA LEU A 73 -10.50 -6.95 -0.98
C LEU A 73 -10.76 -6.99 -2.49
N ASN A 74 -11.95 -7.39 -2.91
CA ASN A 74 -12.33 -7.38 -4.33
C ASN A 74 -12.35 -5.95 -4.89
N THR A 75 -12.89 -4.99 -4.14
CA THR A 75 -12.84 -3.57 -4.53
C THR A 75 -11.39 -3.06 -4.55
N LEU A 76 -10.54 -3.46 -3.60
CA LEU A 76 -9.12 -3.10 -3.59
C LEU A 76 -8.40 -3.61 -4.84
N LYS A 77 -8.59 -4.90 -5.20
CA LYS A 77 -8.08 -5.52 -6.43
C LYS A 77 -8.45 -4.71 -7.68
N TYR A 78 -9.70 -4.21 -7.74
CA TYR A 78 -10.12 -3.33 -8.83
C TYR A 78 -9.37 -2.00 -8.83
N ILE A 79 -9.23 -1.34 -7.67
CA ILE A 79 -8.60 -0.02 -7.59
C ILE A 79 -7.13 -0.08 -8.00
N ILE A 80 -6.35 -0.96 -7.39
CA ILE A 80 -4.90 -1.06 -7.65
C ILE A 80 -4.60 -1.44 -9.11
N LYS A 81 -5.55 -2.06 -9.82
CA LYS A 81 -5.40 -2.44 -11.22
C LYS A 81 -5.74 -1.31 -12.20
N ASN A 82 -6.61 -0.38 -11.81
CA ASN A 82 -7.22 0.58 -12.73
C ASN A 82 -6.90 2.04 -12.42
N PHE A 83 -6.29 2.32 -11.27
CA PHE A 83 -5.94 3.68 -10.85
C PHE A 83 -4.45 3.77 -10.57
N ASP A 84 -3.88 4.91 -10.94
CA ASP A 84 -2.52 5.27 -10.58
C ASP A 84 -2.47 5.53 -9.07
N ILE A 85 -1.63 4.78 -8.39
CA ILE A 85 -1.37 4.86 -6.96
C ILE A 85 0.13 4.91 -6.66
N ASP A 86 0.97 5.23 -7.66
CA ASP A 86 2.44 5.01 -7.65
C ASP A 86 3.12 5.40 -6.32
N ASP A 87 2.92 6.63 -5.86
CA ASP A 87 3.52 7.15 -4.62
C ASP A 87 3.10 6.39 -3.34
N PHE A 88 2.04 5.58 -3.43
CA PHE A 88 1.44 4.82 -2.34
C PHE A 88 1.51 3.30 -2.56
N VAL A 89 2.12 2.82 -3.67
CA VAL A 89 2.32 1.39 -3.91
C VAL A 89 3.11 0.74 -2.78
N GLY A 90 4.09 1.46 -2.22
CA GLY A 90 4.89 0.99 -1.07
C GLY A 90 4.12 0.84 0.26
N ASP A 91 2.90 1.33 0.35
CA ASP A 91 2.04 1.15 1.53
C ASP A 91 1.08 -0.05 1.37
N LEU A 92 1.04 -0.68 0.18
CA LEU A 92 0.23 -1.87 -0.06
C LEU A 92 0.55 -3.06 0.85
N PRO A 93 1.81 -3.32 1.29
CA PRO A 93 2.08 -4.43 2.20
C PRO A 93 1.30 -4.30 3.51
N ASP A 94 1.23 -3.09 4.06
CA ASP A 94 0.46 -2.76 5.27
C ASP A 94 -1.06 -2.94 5.03
N VAL A 95 -1.54 -2.50 3.86
CA VAL A 95 -2.96 -2.64 3.47
C VAL A 95 -3.35 -4.11 3.36
N PHE A 96 -2.57 -4.92 2.66
CA PHE A 96 -2.81 -6.37 2.53
C PHE A 96 -2.64 -7.10 3.85
N TYR A 97 -1.63 -6.75 4.65
CA TYR A 97 -1.44 -7.29 5.99
C TYR A 97 -2.71 -7.13 6.84
N ASN A 98 -3.34 -5.95 6.78
CA ASN A 98 -4.51 -5.66 7.60
C ASN A 98 -5.73 -6.53 7.25
N PHE A 99 -5.82 -7.11 6.04
CA PHE A 99 -6.87 -8.08 5.73
C PHE A 99 -6.73 -9.37 6.55
N GLY A 100 -5.49 -9.84 6.78
CA GLY A 100 -5.18 -11.02 7.57
C GLY A 100 -4.89 -12.28 6.76
N ALA A 101 -4.33 -13.27 7.44
CA ALA A 101 -3.86 -14.54 6.85
C ALA A 101 -4.99 -15.38 6.22
N GLU A 102 -6.24 -15.16 6.61
CA GLU A 102 -7.41 -15.80 5.99
C GLU A 102 -7.57 -15.45 4.50
N TYR A 103 -6.97 -14.35 4.03
CA TYR A 103 -6.94 -13.94 2.63
C TYR A 103 -5.64 -14.33 1.90
N PHE A 104 -4.84 -15.24 2.45
CA PHE A 104 -3.59 -15.68 1.82
C PHE A 104 -3.78 -16.09 0.35
N ASP A 105 -4.78 -16.93 0.06
CA ASP A 105 -4.97 -17.45 -1.31
C ASP A 105 -5.40 -16.33 -2.27
N ASP A 106 -6.19 -15.37 -1.78
CA ASP A 106 -6.58 -14.18 -2.53
C ASP A 106 -5.42 -13.25 -2.89
N ILE A 107 -4.49 -13.05 -1.95
CA ILE A 107 -3.32 -12.20 -2.13
C ILE A 107 -2.31 -12.91 -3.03
N LYS A 108 -2.16 -14.24 -2.87
CA LYS A 108 -1.37 -15.09 -3.78
C LYS A 108 -1.80 -14.94 -5.25
N GLU A 109 -3.10 -14.84 -5.53
CA GLU A 109 -3.58 -14.60 -6.91
C GLU A 109 -3.02 -13.30 -7.50
N ILE A 110 -2.92 -12.23 -6.71
CA ILE A 110 -2.37 -10.94 -7.15
C ILE A 110 -0.89 -11.11 -7.53
N VAL A 111 -0.11 -11.80 -6.70
CA VAL A 111 1.33 -12.06 -6.93
C VAL A 111 1.56 -12.79 -8.27
N LEU A 112 0.68 -13.72 -8.62
CA LEU A 112 0.82 -14.57 -9.81
C LEU A 112 0.25 -13.96 -11.11
N ASP A 113 -0.65 -12.98 -11.00
CA ASP A 113 -1.33 -12.35 -12.13
C ASP A 113 -0.45 -11.25 -12.76
N GLU A 114 0.12 -11.57 -13.94
CA GLU A 114 0.97 -10.69 -14.75
C GLU A 114 0.26 -9.44 -15.30
N SER A 115 -1.06 -9.31 -15.12
CA SER A 115 -1.78 -8.10 -15.51
C SER A 115 -1.78 -7.01 -14.42
N TYR A 116 -1.26 -7.30 -13.22
CA TYR A 116 -0.90 -6.27 -12.25
C TYR A 116 0.51 -5.74 -12.52
N ASP A 117 0.71 -4.48 -12.13
CA ASP A 117 2.04 -3.88 -12.07
C ASP A 117 2.99 -4.72 -11.20
N GLU A 118 4.26 -4.77 -11.58
CA GLU A 118 5.27 -5.58 -10.91
C GLU A 118 5.52 -5.19 -9.45
N TYR A 119 5.38 -3.90 -9.11
CA TYR A 119 5.52 -3.44 -7.73
C TYR A 119 4.27 -3.78 -6.92
N ILE A 120 3.07 -3.76 -7.51
CA ILE A 120 1.87 -4.29 -6.84
C ILE A 120 2.06 -5.76 -6.49
N ARG A 121 2.59 -6.56 -7.44
CA ARG A 121 2.87 -7.99 -7.24
C ARG A 121 3.93 -8.21 -6.15
N LEU A 122 5.00 -7.40 -6.14
CA LEU A 122 6.02 -7.43 -5.10
C LEU A 122 5.45 -7.12 -3.71
N ASN A 123 4.69 -6.03 -3.58
CA ASN A 123 4.12 -5.60 -2.30
C ASN A 123 3.05 -6.59 -1.78
N ALA A 124 2.27 -7.19 -2.68
CA ALA A 124 1.39 -8.31 -2.33
C ALA A 124 2.19 -9.50 -1.79
N PHE A 125 3.32 -9.84 -2.42
CA PHE A 125 4.17 -10.95 -1.98
C PHE A 125 4.81 -10.65 -0.62
N GLU A 126 5.36 -9.45 -0.44
CA GLU A 126 5.94 -8.96 0.82
C GLU A 126 4.96 -9.06 1.99
N SER A 127 3.70 -8.65 1.77
CA SER A 127 2.66 -8.71 2.81
C SER A 127 2.48 -10.12 3.42
N LEU A 128 2.66 -11.17 2.62
CA LEU A 128 2.54 -12.56 3.07
C LEU A 128 3.68 -12.96 4.01
N PHE A 129 4.86 -12.33 3.90
CA PHE A 129 5.99 -12.55 4.81
C PHE A 129 5.86 -11.78 6.12
N MET A 130 5.05 -10.70 6.13
CA MET A 130 4.74 -9.93 7.34
C MET A 130 3.71 -10.63 8.22
N MET A 131 2.85 -11.49 7.65
CA MET A 131 1.81 -12.19 8.38
C MET A 131 2.37 -13.34 9.24
N GLU A 132 2.35 -13.17 10.56
CA GLU A 132 2.84 -14.18 11.51
C GLU A 132 1.98 -15.45 11.54
N ASP A 133 0.67 -15.32 11.29
CA ASP A 133 -0.28 -16.43 11.33
C ASP A 133 -0.28 -17.30 10.06
N VAL A 134 0.52 -16.93 9.05
CA VAL A 134 0.68 -17.75 7.84
C VAL A 134 1.60 -18.94 8.14
N ASP A 135 1.11 -20.14 7.82
CA ASP A 135 1.92 -21.36 7.89
C ASP A 135 3.19 -21.20 7.04
N ARG A 136 4.35 -21.28 7.68
CA ARG A 136 5.66 -21.11 7.04
C ARG A 136 5.93 -22.17 5.96
N ASN A 137 5.39 -23.38 6.06
CA ASN A 137 5.49 -24.38 5.00
C ASN A 137 4.62 -23.97 3.80
N LYS A 138 3.41 -23.45 4.06
CA LYS A 138 2.53 -22.92 2.99
C LYS A 138 3.21 -21.78 2.24
N LEU A 139 3.84 -20.85 2.97
CA LEU A 139 4.60 -19.74 2.39
C LEU A 139 5.85 -20.22 1.64
N LEU A 140 6.56 -21.23 2.15
CA LEU A 140 7.71 -21.83 1.47
C LEU A 140 7.34 -22.49 0.15
N GLU A 141 6.29 -23.31 0.13
CA GLU A 141 5.83 -23.95 -1.11
C GLU A 141 5.35 -22.91 -2.13
N PHE A 142 4.67 -21.86 -1.68
CA PHE A 142 4.32 -20.76 -2.57
C PHE A 142 5.54 -19.98 -3.06
N SER A 143 6.54 -19.77 -2.21
CA SER A 143 7.80 -19.11 -2.62
C SER A 143 8.54 -19.91 -3.68
N LYS A 144 8.55 -21.25 -3.60
CA LYS A 144 9.08 -22.11 -4.66
C LYS A 144 8.30 -21.98 -5.97
N GLU A 145 6.98 -21.83 -5.90
CA GLU A 145 6.13 -21.58 -7.09
C GLU A 145 6.50 -20.25 -7.76
N VAL A 146 6.60 -19.16 -6.99
CA VAL A 146 7.01 -17.84 -7.48
C VAL A 146 8.42 -17.91 -8.07
N PHE A 147 9.38 -18.52 -7.36
CA PHE A 147 10.75 -18.68 -7.83
C PHE A 147 10.83 -19.42 -9.17
N ASN A 148 10.08 -20.52 -9.32
CA ASN A 148 9.99 -21.25 -10.58
C ASN A 148 9.42 -20.39 -11.73
N LYS A 149 8.50 -19.46 -11.43
CA LYS A 149 7.98 -18.52 -12.43
C LYS A 149 9.05 -17.51 -12.84
N LEU A 150 9.81 -16.95 -11.88
CA LEU A 150 10.94 -16.05 -12.15
C LEU A 150 11.99 -16.72 -13.06
N LEU A 151 12.36 -17.98 -12.76
CA LEU A 151 13.31 -18.77 -13.58
C LEU A 151 12.83 -18.99 -15.01
N LYS A 152 11.50 -19.09 -15.22
CA LYS A 152 10.89 -19.29 -16.55
C LYS A 152 10.66 -17.99 -17.33
N GLY A 153 11.15 -16.85 -16.83
CA GLY A 153 11.05 -15.57 -17.51
C GLY A 153 9.76 -14.81 -17.23
N ASP A 154 9.31 -14.79 -15.98
CA ASP A 154 8.24 -13.89 -15.52
C ASP A 154 8.52 -12.44 -15.96
N LYS A 155 7.45 -11.72 -16.28
CA LYS A 155 7.50 -10.34 -16.81
C LYS A 155 7.62 -9.32 -15.68
N VAL A 156 8.69 -9.45 -14.90
CA VAL A 156 9.10 -8.47 -13.90
C VAL A 156 10.53 -8.01 -14.19
N SER A 157 10.85 -6.79 -13.79
CA SER A 157 12.17 -6.18 -13.89
C SER A 157 13.17 -6.90 -13.00
N ASP A 158 14.45 -6.76 -13.32
CA ASP A 158 15.51 -7.43 -12.58
C ASP A 158 15.56 -6.98 -11.10
N ASN A 159 15.21 -5.72 -10.83
CA ASN A 159 15.07 -5.20 -9.46
C ASN A 159 13.98 -5.96 -8.70
N VAL A 160 12.79 -6.11 -9.29
CA VAL A 160 11.67 -6.82 -8.66
C VAL A 160 11.97 -8.31 -8.48
N LYS A 161 12.62 -8.97 -9.46
CA LYS A 161 13.10 -10.35 -9.29
C LYS A 161 13.98 -10.51 -8.06
N CYS A 162 14.96 -9.61 -7.92
CA CYS A 162 15.88 -9.62 -6.80
C CYS A 162 15.16 -9.41 -5.47
N PHE A 163 14.24 -8.45 -5.36
CA PHE A 163 13.51 -8.22 -4.11
C PHE A 163 12.58 -9.38 -3.74
N MET A 164 11.83 -9.92 -4.70
CA MET A 164 11.03 -11.13 -4.46
C MET A 164 11.90 -12.29 -4.00
N ALA A 165 13.05 -12.53 -4.64
CA ALA A 165 14.00 -13.56 -4.23
C ALA A 165 14.61 -13.28 -2.85
N GLY A 166 14.91 -12.02 -2.52
CA GLY A 166 15.44 -11.59 -1.23
C GLY A 166 14.50 -11.94 -0.07
N LEU A 167 13.19 -11.73 -0.26
CA LEU A 167 12.16 -12.15 0.71
C LEU A 167 12.22 -13.67 0.97
N MET A 168 12.40 -14.48 -0.07
CA MET A 168 12.48 -15.94 0.06
C MET A 168 13.69 -16.39 0.90
N LEU A 169 14.78 -15.62 0.93
CA LEU A 169 15.95 -15.90 1.78
C LEU A 169 15.66 -15.74 3.28
N THR A 170 14.51 -15.15 3.65
CA THR A 170 14.07 -15.03 5.05
C THR A 170 13.35 -16.29 5.55
N LEU A 171 13.07 -17.25 4.66
CA LEU A 171 12.50 -18.53 5.03
C LEU A 171 13.60 -19.45 5.57
N GLU A 172 13.30 -20.11 6.69
CA GLU A 172 14.14 -21.20 7.16
C GLU A 172 13.92 -22.41 6.26
N ASP A 173 14.85 -22.65 5.33
CA ASP A 173 14.90 -23.89 4.57
C ASP A 173 15.74 -24.93 5.33
N LYS A 174 15.06 -25.95 5.89
CA LYS A 174 15.70 -27.05 6.60
C LYS A 174 16.64 -27.87 5.70
N ASP A 175 16.37 -27.89 4.39
CA ASP A 175 17.13 -28.67 3.41
C ASP A 175 18.25 -27.84 2.75
N LYS A 176 18.35 -26.54 3.05
CA LYS A 176 19.35 -25.54 2.59
C LYS A 176 19.50 -25.37 1.06
N GLY A 177 18.97 -26.28 0.26
CA GLY A 177 19.10 -26.27 -1.19
C GLY A 177 18.36 -25.09 -1.83
N PHE A 178 17.14 -24.80 -1.38
CA PHE A 178 16.31 -23.74 -1.96
C PHE A 178 16.94 -22.36 -1.71
N CYS A 179 17.33 -22.04 -0.47
CA CYS A 179 17.97 -20.75 -0.19
C CYS A 179 19.28 -20.55 -0.97
N SER A 180 20.02 -21.63 -1.21
CA SER A 180 21.28 -21.57 -1.98
C SER A 180 21.01 -21.30 -3.47
N GLU A 181 19.98 -21.95 -4.03
CA GLU A 181 19.51 -21.70 -5.41
C GLU A 181 19.02 -20.26 -5.58
N VAL A 182 18.19 -19.77 -4.65
CA VAL A 182 17.67 -18.40 -4.64
C VAL A 182 18.82 -17.38 -4.54
N PHE A 183 19.82 -17.63 -3.69
CA PHE A 183 20.97 -16.73 -3.56
C PHE A 183 21.80 -16.66 -4.85
N ASN A 184 22.09 -17.80 -5.46
CA ASN A 184 22.84 -17.84 -6.73
C ASN A 184 22.06 -17.12 -7.84
N PHE A 185 20.75 -17.33 -7.91
CA PHE A 185 19.88 -16.62 -8.84
C PHE A 185 19.97 -15.09 -8.68
N ILE A 186 19.94 -14.57 -7.44
CA ILE A 186 20.10 -13.14 -7.19
C ILE A 186 21.45 -12.64 -7.70
N VAL A 187 22.54 -13.35 -7.39
CA VAL A 187 23.89 -12.99 -7.84
C VAL A 187 23.98 -12.92 -9.36
N ASP A 188 23.41 -13.91 -10.05
CA ASP A 188 23.40 -13.96 -11.51
C ASP A 188 22.59 -12.79 -12.11
N VAL A 189 21.38 -12.52 -11.59
CA VAL A 189 20.54 -11.39 -12.04
C VAL A 189 21.26 -10.05 -11.85
N ILE A 190 21.86 -9.83 -10.67
CA ILE A 190 22.61 -8.59 -10.38
C ILE A 190 23.78 -8.42 -11.34
N LYS A 191 24.56 -9.49 -11.55
CA LYS A 191 25.72 -9.47 -12.45
C LYS A 191 25.29 -9.10 -13.87
N GLU A 192 24.30 -9.80 -14.41
CA GLU A 192 23.79 -9.54 -15.75
C GLU A 192 23.23 -8.12 -15.88
N TYR A 193 22.45 -7.66 -14.91
CA TYR A 193 21.90 -6.31 -14.90
C TYR A 193 23.01 -5.26 -14.92
N ASN A 194 24.03 -5.40 -14.07
CA ASN A 194 25.12 -4.45 -13.96
C ASN A 194 26.04 -4.45 -15.19
N GLU A 195 26.19 -5.60 -15.87
CA GLU A 195 26.88 -5.72 -17.15
C GLU A 195 26.10 -5.02 -18.27
N ARG A 196 24.78 -5.27 -18.39
CA ARG A 196 23.89 -4.57 -19.35
C ARG A 196 23.89 -3.06 -19.10
N ASN A 197 23.94 -2.64 -17.84
CA ASN A 197 23.88 -1.25 -17.41
C ASN A 197 25.26 -0.70 -17.03
N LYS A 198 26.36 -1.16 -17.65
CA LYS A 198 27.73 -0.82 -17.22
C LYS A 198 28.01 0.68 -17.08
N HIS A 199 27.35 1.52 -17.88
CA HIS A 199 27.50 2.98 -17.87
C HIS A 199 26.40 3.72 -17.09
N SER A 200 25.42 3.01 -16.53
CA SER A 200 24.40 3.61 -15.66
C SER A 200 25.01 4.01 -14.32
N PHE A 201 24.54 5.12 -13.77
CA PHE A 201 24.81 5.49 -12.38
C PHE A 201 24.11 4.53 -11.41
N PHE A 202 22.94 4.01 -11.81
CA PHE A 202 22.19 3.05 -11.02
C PHE A 202 22.75 1.64 -11.21
N LYS A 203 23.13 1.01 -10.10
CA LYS A 203 23.60 -0.37 -10.00
C LYS A 203 22.76 -1.11 -8.98
N LEU A 204 22.58 -2.40 -9.21
CA LEU A 204 22.06 -3.28 -8.19
C LEU A 204 23.19 -3.77 -7.30
N HIS A 205 23.01 -3.68 -5.99
CA HIS A 205 23.94 -4.24 -5.01
C HIS A 205 23.28 -5.39 -4.25
N ILE A 206 24.09 -6.40 -3.91
CA ILE A 206 23.61 -7.56 -3.14
C ILE A 206 23.11 -7.12 -1.76
N ASP A 207 23.75 -6.11 -1.17
CA ASP A 207 23.40 -5.58 0.14
C ASP A 207 21.97 -4.97 0.14
N ASP A 208 21.55 -4.34 -0.97
CA ASP A 208 20.19 -3.81 -1.12
C ASP A 208 19.14 -4.91 -1.10
N VAL A 209 19.49 -6.10 -1.61
CA VAL A 209 18.60 -7.27 -1.67
C VAL A 209 18.60 -8.03 -0.34
N LEU A 210 19.75 -8.11 0.31
CA LEU A 210 19.91 -8.76 1.61
C LEU A 210 19.35 -7.93 2.77
N TYR A 211 19.00 -6.66 2.53
CA TYR A 211 18.26 -5.81 3.47
C TYR A 211 17.12 -6.56 4.16
N TYR A 212 16.29 -7.30 3.41
CA TYR A 212 15.17 -8.08 3.95
C TYR A 212 15.59 -9.18 4.94
N LYS A 213 16.80 -9.71 4.79
CA LYS A 213 17.31 -10.78 5.65
C LYS A 213 17.88 -10.23 6.97
N GLU A 214 18.49 -9.05 6.93
CA GLU A 214 19.26 -8.50 8.04
C GLU A 214 18.44 -7.55 8.92
N GLU A 215 17.54 -6.75 8.33
CA GLU A 215 16.66 -5.86 9.09
C GLU A 215 15.31 -6.51 9.34
N ASN A 216 14.74 -6.30 10.53
CA ASN A 216 13.40 -6.78 10.88
C ASN A 216 12.34 -5.68 10.81
N ASP A 217 12.72 -4.43 10.53
CA ASP A 217 11.78 -3.30 10.57
C ASP A 217 10.78 -3.32 9.42
N TRP A 218 11.14 -3.87 8.26
CA TRP A 218 10.19 -4.09 7.15
C TRP A 218 9.08 -5.10 7.49
N LYS A 219 9.29 -5.99 8.47
CA LYS A 219 8.26 -6.95 8.91
C LYS A 219 7.19 -6.33 9.81
N LYS A 220 7.38 -5.10 10.28
CA LYS A 220 6.45 -4.45 11.20
C LYS A 220 5.39 -3.70 10.39
N PRO A 221 4.17 -4.25 10.28
CA PRO A 221 3.10 -3.55 9.60
C PRO A 221 2.80 -2.24 10.30
N LYS A 222 2.63 -1.16 9.53
CA LYS A 222 2.18 0.13 10.05
C LYS A 222 0.69 0.08 10.35
N ASP A 223 0.26 0.83 11.37
CA ASP A 223 -1.16 1.03 11.62
C ASP A 223 -1.73 1.93 10.51
N LEU A 224 -2.68 1.42 9.72
CA LEU A 224 -3.33 2.18 8.63
C LEU A 224 -4.01 3.47 9.13
N TRP A 225 -4.34 3.58 10.42
CA TRP A 225 -4.85 4.83 10.98
C TRP A 225 -3.80 5.93 11.07
N GLU A 226 -2.50 5.63 10.99
CA GLU A 226 -1.41 6.61 10.95
C GLU A 226 -1.45 7.42 9.67
N PHE A 227 -1.92 6.86 8.55
CA PHE A 227 -2.15 7.63 7.32
C PHE A 227 -3.02 8.87 7.60
N TYR A 228 -4.05 8.70 8.43
CA TYR A 228 -4.97 9.77 8.84
C TYR A 228 -4.49 10.59 10.06
N HIS A 229 -3.24 10.42 10.48
CA HIS A 229 -2.67 11.25 11.53
C HIS A 229 -2.43 12.69 11.00
N PRO A 230 -2.76 13.75 11.75
CA PRO A 230 -2.63 15.13 11.27
C PRO A 230 -1.23 15.51 10.76
N LYS A 231 -0.15 14.95 11.37
CA LYS A 231 1.22 15.20 10.90
C LYS A 231 1.48 14.58 9.52
N ASN A 232 0.93 13.40 9.24
CA ASN A 232 1.13 12.70 7.97
C ASN A 232 0.31 13.36 6.85
N LEU A 233 -0.97 13.66 7.10
CA LEU A 233 -1.80 14.40 6.14
C LEU A 233 -1.20 15.77 5.80
N LEU A 234 -0.61 16.44 6.80
CA LEU A 234 0.11 17.67 6.53
C LEU A 234 1.32 17.42 5.64
N HIS A 235 2.18 16.48 6.00
CA HIS A 235 3.40 16.21 5.25
C HIS A 235 3.07 15.96 3.78
N LEU A 236 2.10 15.09 3.53
CA LEU A 236 1.61 14.81 2.18
C LEU A 236 1.01 16.06 1.51
N PHE A 237 0.32 16.92 2.26
CA PHE A 237 -0.17 18.20 1.73
C PHE A 237 1.00 19.09 1.28
N GLU A 238 2.07 19.21 2.08
CA GLU A 238 3.21 20.07 1.74
C GLU A 238 3.99 19.55 0.53
N VAL A 239 4.11 18.23 0.40
CA VAL A 239 4.73 17.57 -0.76
C VAL A 239 3.95 17.86 -2.04
N ASN A 240 2.61 17.79 -1.98
CA ASN A 240 1.75 17.87 -3.17
C ASN A 240 1.30 19.30 -3.52
N TYR A 241 1.11 20.17 -2.52
CA TYR A 241 0.53 21.50 -2.68
C TYR A 241 1.46 22.64 -2.19
N GLY A 242 2.61 22.31 -1.58
CA GLY A 242 3.62 23.25 -1.13
C GLY A 242 3.52 23.68 0.35
N LYS A 243 4.53 24.43 0.80
CA LYS A 243 4.73 24.78 2.23
C LYS A 243 3.55 25.49 2.88
N LEU A 244 3.30 25.12 4.15
CA LEU A 244 2.32 25.76 5.04
C LEU A 244 2.48 27.27 5.23
N SER A 245 3.71 27.79 5.16
CA SER A 245 3.95 29.23 5.31
C SER A 245 3.26 30.07 4.23
N LYS A 246 2.84 29.42 3.14
CA LYS A 246 2.02 30.00 2.08
C LYS A 246 0.52 29.76 2.27
N ILE A 247 0.12 28.92 3.23
CA ILE A 247 -1.29 28.68 3.55
C ILE A 247 -1.79 29.81 4.45
N ASP A 248 -2.94 30.37 4.08
CA ASP A 248 -3.64 31.33 4.93
C ASP A 248 -4.07 30.65 6.24
N LYS A 249 -3.37 30.96 7.34
CA LYS A 249 -3.69 30.44 8.67
C LYS A 249 -5.09 30.81 9.15
N TYR A 250 -5.71 31.82 8.54
CA TYR A 250 -7.09 32.22 8.83
C TYR A 250 -8.11 31.59 7.86
N GLY A 251 -7.64 30.89 6.83
CA GLY A 251 -8.47 30.11 5.91
C GLY A 251 -8.96 28.79 6.51
N PRO A 252 -9.85 28.06 5.81
CA PRO A 252 -10.35 26.76 6.25
C PRO A 252 -9.23 25.76 6.48
N CYS A 253 -9.33 24.96 7.55
CA CYS A 253 -8.28 24.05 7.94
C CYS A 253 -8.13 22.85 6.99
N ILE A 254 -6.88 22.48 6.70
CA ILE A 254 -6.49 21.27 5.96
C ILE A 254 -6.91 19.94 6.64
N CYS A 255 -7.56 19.96 7.80
CA CYS A 255 -8.21 18.76 8.38
C CYS A 255 -9.66 18.57 7.89
N GLY A 256 -10.19 19.52 7.12
CA GLY A 256 -11.58 19.49 6.64
C GLY A 256 -12.61 19.77 7.73
N SER A 257 -12.18 20.18 8.93
CA SER A 257 -13.09 20.43 10.07
C SER A 257 -14.02 21.65 9.88
N GLY A 258 -13.80 22.46 8.85
CA GLY A 258 -14.49 23.74 8.66
C GLY A 258 -14.04 24.85 9.62
N LYS A 259 -13.15 24.57 10.58
CA LYS A 259 -12.53 25.57 11.44
C LYS A 259 -11.40 26.29 10.70
N LYS A 260 -10.97 27.44 11.19
CA LYS A 260 -9.74 28.10 10.71
C LYS A 260 -8.53 27.18 10.91
N PHE A 261 -7.57 27.23 10.00
CA PHE A 261 -6.35 26.45 10.11
C PHE A 261 -5.63 26.72 11.45
N SER A 262 -5.59 27.98 11.89
CA SER A 262 -5.06 28.41 13.19
C SER A 262 -5.70 27.74 14.40
N ASP A 263 -6.98 27.35 14.28
CA ASP A 263 -7.82 26.89 15.39
C ASP A 263 -8.10 25.37 15.34
N CYS A 264 -7.76 24.68 14.23
CA CYS A 264 -7.76 23.22 14.12
C CYS A 264 -6.33 22.68 14.15
N CYS A 265 -5.68 22.54 12.99
CA CYS A 265 -4.44 21.77 12.89
C CYS A 265 -3.17 22.53 13.19
N LEU A 266 -3.15 23.86 13.16
CA LEU A 266 -1.92 24.62 13.40
C LEU A 266 -1.26 24.28 14.75
N LYS A 267 -2.04 23.92 15.77
CA LYS A 267 -1.51 23.54 17.09
C LYS A 267 -0.71 22.23 17.10
N TYR A 268 -1.04 21.28 16.21
CA TYR A 268 -0.33 20.00 16.11
C TYR A 268 1.02 20.12 15.37
N LEU A 269 1.36 21.34 14.91
CA LEU A 269 2.52 21.65 14.10
C LEU A 269 3.52 22.56 14.81
N LYS A 270 3.17 23.02 16.00
CA LYS A 270 4.02 23.83 16.87
C LYS A 270 4.76 22.97 17.91
N GLU A 271 4.62 21.66 17.81
CA GLU A 271 5.32 20.62 18.58
C GLU A 271 6.33 19.92 17.69
#